data_AF-A0A1I2FU76-F1
#
_entry.id   AF-A0A1I2FU76-F1
#
_cell.length_a   1.000
_cell.length_b   1.000
_cell.length_c   1.000
_cell.angle_alpha   90.00
_cell.angle_beta   90.00
_cell.angle_gamma   90.00
#
_symmetry.space_group_name_H-M   'P 1'
#
loop_
_entity.id
_entity.type
_entity.pdbx_description
1 polymer ?
#
loop_
_entity_poly.entity_id
_entity_poly.type
_entity_poly.pdbx_seq_one_letter_code
_entity_poly.pdbx_strand_id
1 'polypeptide(L)'
;MWKAEAIRNLSAVFSAEKTVVAKDKIPTEKLYARIGELTLENDFLKKKSGLVSISERVKMVDTQNKLSIVKQCRLLEIHRGGLYYIAKQESLENLKIMQLLDQQYLLKSFKYS
;
A
#
# COMPACT_ATOMS: atom_id res chain seq x y z
N MET A 1 -29.75 -39.93 27.35
CA MET A 1 -30.64 -40.16 26.19
C MET A 1 -30.06 -39.58 24.89
N TRP A 2 -29.67 -38.30 24.81
CA TRP A 2 -29.18 -37.67 23.56
C TRP A 2 -27.88 -38.24 22.98
N LYS A 3 -26.91 -38.67 23.80
CA LYS A 3 -25.65 -39.27 23.31
C LYS A 3 -25.87 -40.56 22.51
N ALA A 4 -26.81 -41.39 22.94
CA ALA A 4 -27.12 -42.64 22.26
C ALA A 4 -27.82 -42.38 20.92
N GLU A 5 -28.68 -41.36 20.88
CA GLU A 5 -29.32 -40.87 19.66
C GLU A 5 -28.30 -40.33 18.66
N ALA A 6 -27.30 -39.57 19.16
CA ALA A 6 -26.26 -38.98 18.34
C ALA A 6 -25.35 -40.04 17.67
N ILE A 7 -24.97 -41.10 18.39
CA ILE A 7 -24.15 -42.18 17.81
C ILE A 7 -24.95 -42.98 16.77
N ARG A 8 -26.23 -43.25 17.04
CA ARG A 8 -27.12 -43.95 16.09
C ARG A 8 -27.35 -43.15 14.81
N ASN A 9 -27.46 -41.83 14.91
CA ASN A 9 -27.71 -40.93 13.77
C ASN A 9 -26.43 -40.34 13.16
N LEU A 10 -25.25 -40.70 13.67
CA LEU A 10 -23.96 -40.16 13.23
C LEU A 10 -23.67 -40.55 11.78
N SER A 11 -23.92 -41.81 11.42
CA SER A 11 -23.74 -42.29 10.05
C SER A 11 -24.63 -41.52 9.07
N ALA A 12 -25.87 -41.19 9.43
CA ALA A 12 -26.77 -40.42 8.59
C ALA A 12 -26.25 -39.00 8.29
N VAL A 13 -25.53 -38.38 9.23
CA VAL A 13 -24.91 -37.05 9.02
C VAL A 13 -23.74 -37.12 8.02
N PHE A 14 -23.02 -38.24 7.97
CA PHE A 14 -21.88 -38.44 7.05
C PHE A 14 -22.26 -39.14 5.73
N SER A 15 -23.37 -39.90 5.72
CA SER A 15 -23.96 -40.55 4.55
C SER A 15 -24.91 -39.65 3.78
N ALA A 16 -25.36 -38.55 4.37
CA ALA A 16 -25.79 -37.39 3.62
C ALA A 16 -24.56 -36.87 2.87
N GLU A 17 -24.28 -37.48 1.72
CA GLU A 17 -23.41 -36.91 0.71
C GLU A 17 -23.85 -35.47 0.59
N LYS A 18 -22.95 -34.56 0.99
CA LYS A 18 -23.16 -33.13 0.98
C LYS A 18 -23.90 -32.84 -0.30
N THR A 19 -25.20 -32.51 -0.21
CA THR A 19 -25.89 -31.89 -1.33
C THR A 19 -25.13 -30.60 -1.48
N VAL A 20 -24.12 -30.65 -2.34
CA VAL A 20 -23.39 -29.49 -2.77
C VAL A 20 -24.47 -28.74 -3.50
N VAL A 21 -25.21 -27.90 -2.76
CA VAL A 21 -25.98 -26.81 -3.30
C VAL A 21 -25.03 -26.24 -4.33
N ALA A 22 -25.36 -26.45 -5.60
CA ALA A 22 -24.51 -26.11 -6.69
C ALA A 22 -24.28 -24.63 -6.56
N LYS A 23 -23.15 -24.24 -5.94
CA LYS A 23 -22.70 -22.86 -5.96
C LYS A 23 -22.52 -22.61 -7.44
N ASP A 24 -23.40 -21.83 -8.03
CA ASP A 24 -23.38 -21.47 -9.44
C ASP A 24 -21.93 -21.28 -9.84
N LYS A 25 -21.38 -22.22 -10.59
CA LYS A 25 -19.98 -22.20 -10.98
C LYS A 25 -19.86 -20.99 -11.89
N ILE A 26 -19.42 -19.86 -11.32
CA ILE A 26 -19.12 -18.65 -12.09
C ILE A 26 -18.28 -19.13 -13.28
N PRO A 27 -18.73 -18.92 -14.53
CA PRO A 27 -18.04 -19.45 -15.69
C PRO A 27 -16.58 -19.02 -15.63
N THR A 28 -15.67 -19.99 -15.62
CA THR A 28 -14.23 -19.77 -15.41
C THR A 28 -13.67 -18.79 -16.44
N GLU A 29 -14.19 -18.83 -17.67
CA GLU A 29 -13.91 -17.89 -18.75
C GLU A 29 -14.19 -16.43 -18.37
N LYS A 30 -15.34 -16.15 -17.73
CA LYS A 30 -15.69 -14.80 -17.27
C LYS A 30 -14.74 -14.33 -16.17
N LEU A 31 -14.32 -15.24 -15.29
CA LEU A 31 -13.36 -14.94 -14.23
C LEU A 31 -11.98 -14.59 -14.83
N TYR A 32 -11.48 -15.37 -15.78
CA TYR A 32 -10.21 -15.10 -16.45
C TYR A 32 -10.24 -13.80 -17.26
N ALA A 33 -11.34 -13.54 -17.98
CA ALA A 33 -11.53 -12.29 -18.70
C ALA A 33 -11.46 -11.09 -17.74
N ARG A 34 -12.15 -11.17 -16.59
CA ARG A 34 -12.14 -10.11 -15.58
C ARG A 34 -10.77 -9.93 -14.93
N ILE A 35 -10.04 -11.02 -14.68
CA ILE A 35 -8.66 -10.94 -14.16
C ILE A 35 -7.76 -10.22 -15.17
N GLY A 36 -7.87 -10.54 -16.47
CA GLY A 36 -7.11 -9.88 -17.53
C GLY A 36 -7.39 -8.39 -17.61
N GLU A 37 -8.67 -8.02 -17.66
CA GLU A 37 -9.13 -6.62 -17.65
C GLU A 37 -8.59 -5.84 -16.44
N LEU A 38 -8.77 -6.39 -15.22
CA LEU A 38 -8.25 -5.77 -14.00
C LEU A 38 -6.73 -5.65 -13.99
N THR A 39 -6.01 -6.57 -14.62
CA THR A 39 -4.54 -6.50 -14.72
C THR A 39 -4.13 -5.30 -15.57
N LEU A 40 -4.77 -5.12 -16.73
CA LEU A 40 -4.53 -3.99 -17.63
C LEU A 40 -4.87 -2.65 -16.97
N GLU A 41 -6.03 -2.57 -16.30
CA GLU A 41 -6.45 -1.36 -15.57
C GLU A 41 -5.46 -1.01 -14.45
N ASN A 42 -5.04 -2.00 -13.64
CA ASN A 42 -4.08 -1.77 -12.57
C ASN A 42 -2.72 -1.29 -13.09
N ASP A 43 -2.21 -1.86 -14.18
CA ASP A 43 -0.92 -1.45 -14.75
C ASP A 43 -0.99 -0.05 -15.37
N PHE A 44 -2.12 0.32 -15.98
CA PHE A 44 -2.37 1.69 -16.41
C PHE A 44 -2.36 2.67 -15.22
N LEU A 45 -3.07 2.34 -14.14
CA LEU A 45 -3.15 3.20 -12.95
C LEU A 45 -1.79 3.35 -12.26
N LYS A 46 -1.00 2.28 -12.14
CA LYS A 46 0.38 2.36 -11.63
C LYS A 46 1.23 3.31 -12.46
N LYS A 47 1.20 3.16 -13.79
CA LYS A 47 1.93 4.06 -14.70
C LYS A 47 1.51 5.52 -14.53
N LYS A 48 0.22 5.78 -14.35
CA LYS A 48 -0.29 7.14 -14.08
C LYS A 48 0.14 7.66 -12.72
N SER A 49 0.12 6.84 -11.67
CA SER A 49 0.61 7.26 -10.34
C SER A 49 2.10 7.62 -10.37
N GLY A 50 2.91 6.95 -11.19
CA GLY A 50 4.33 7.29 -11.37
C GLY A 50 4.58 8.70 -11.96
N LEU A 51 3.61 9.28 -12.68
CA LEU A 51 3.69 10.64 -13.24
C LEU A 51 3.41 11.72 -12.19
N VAL A 52 2.85 11.34 -11.04
CA VAL A 52 2.48 12.24 -9.95
C VAL A 52 3.67 12.39 -9.00
N SER A 53 3.89 13.60 -8.47
CA SER A 53 5.01 13.88 -7.58
C SER A 53 4.92 13.06 -6.28
N ILE A 54 6.06 12.78 -5.65
CA ILE A 54 6.09 12.03 -4.38
C ILE A 54 5.20 12.71 -3.32
N SER A 55 5.21 14.03 -3.23
CA SER A 55 4.42 14.80 -2.26
C SER A 55 2.91 14.60 -2.45
N GLU A 56 2.44 14.57 -3.70
CA GLU A 56 1.04 14.32 -4.01
C GLU A 56 0.66 12.85 -3.75
N ARG A 57 1.53 11.89 -4.08
CA ARG A 57 1.30 10.47 -3.76
C ARG A 57 1.18 10.21 -2.27
N VAL A 58 1.98 10.92 -1.45
CA VAL A 58 1.89 10.83 0.02
C VAL A 58 0.53 11.33 0.53
N LYS A 59 -0.02 12.40 -0.06
CA LYS A 59 -1.36 12.92 0.31
C LYS A 59 -2.51 11.98 -0.08
N MET A 60 -2.30 11.06 -1.03
CA MET A 60 -3.31 10.08 -1.44
C MET A 60 -3.47 8.92 -0.45
N VAL A 61 -2.57 8.79 0.55
CA VAL A 61 -2.67 7.75 1.58
C VAL A 61 -3.80 8.08 2.55
N ASP A 62 -4.73 7.14 2.71
CA ASP A 62 -5.88 7.28 3.62
C ASP A 62 -5.78 6.28 4.78
N THR A 63 -5.91 6.78 6.00
CA THR A 63 -5.86 5.96 7.22
C THR A 63 -7.17 5.22 7.52
N GLN A 64 -8.29 5.63 6.92
CA GLN A 64 -9.63 5.08 7.17
C GLN A 64 -10.07 4.01 6.14
N ASN A 65 -9.23 3.74 5.14
CA ASN A 65 -9.55 2.77 4.10
C ASN A 65 -9.43 1.32 4.62
N LYS A 66 -10.17 0.40 4.00
CA LYS A 66 -10.09 -1.06 4.27
C LYS A 66 -8.71 -1.65 3.96
N LEU A 67 -7.92 -0.97 3.12
CA LEU A 67 -6.54 -1.36 2.81
C LEU A 67 -5.58 -0.81 3.86
N SER A 68 -4.74 -1.67 4.44
CA SER A 68 -3.66 -1.24 5.34
C SER A 68 -2.74 -0.20 4.69
N ILE A 69 -2.22 0.75 5.46
CA ILE A 69 -1.27 1.78 5.03
C ILE A 69 -0.08 1.18 4.27
N VAL A 70 0.46 0.05 4.73
CA VAL A 70 1.59 -0.65 4.06
C VAL A 70 1.26 -1.05 2.62
N LYS A 71 0.05 -1.57 2.39
CA LYS A 71 -0.42 -1.93 1.04
C LYS A 71 -0.62 -0.69 0.19
N GLN A 72 -1.17 0.39 0.75
CA GLN A 72 -1.34 1.66 0.04
C GLN A 72 0.02 2.24 -0.38
N CYS A 73 1.01 2.26 0.52
CA CYS A 73 2.36 2.72 0.20
C CYS A 73 2.99 1.88 -0.91
N ARG A 74 2.77 0.55 -0.92
CA ARG A 74 3.26 -0.34 -1.98
C ARG A 74 2.57 -0.08 -3.32
N LEU A 75 1.26 0.20 -3.33
CA LEU A 75 0.50 0.49 -4.55
C LEU A 75 0.88 1.85 -5.15
N LEU A 76 1.19 2.84 -4.30
CA LEU A 76 1.57 4.19 -4.70
C LEU A 76 3.09 4.34 -4.95
N GLU A 77 3.86 3.26 -4.85
CA GLU A 77 5.32 3.27 -4.99
C GLU A 77 5.99 4.37 -4.13
N ILE A 78 5.57 4.46 -2.86
CA ILE A 78 6.15 5.39 -1.87
C ILE A 78 6.83 4.61 -0.75
N HIS A 79 7.99 5.12 -0.31
CA HIS A 79 8.66 4.58 0.85
C HIS A 79 7.93 5.01 2.14
N ARG A 80 7.70 4.07 3.07
CA ARG A 80 6.98 4.31 4.33
C ARG A 80 7.57 5.47 5.15
N GLY A 81 8.89 5.67 5.10
CA GLY A 81 9.57 6.73 5.83
C GLY A 81 9.23 8.13 5.29
N GLY A 82 8.86 8.24 4.01
CA GLY A 82 8.43 9.50 3.42
C GLY A 82 7.05 9.96 3.90
N LEU A 83 6.19 9.04 4.36
CA LEU A 83 4.87 9.38 4.91
C LEU A 83 4.98 10.21 6.20
N TYR A 84 5.95 9.88 7.04
CA TYR A 84 6.17 10.55 8.33
C TYR A 84 7.21 11.68 8.23
N TYR A 85 7.80 11.88 7.05
CA TYR A 85 8.80 12.91 6.86
C TYR A 85 8.12 14.28 6.77
N ILE A 86 8.24 15.04 7.85
CA ILE A 86 7.92 16.47 7.84
C ILE A 86 9.22 17.19 7.45
N ALA A 87 9.19 17.94 6.36
CA ALA A 87 10.30 18.80 5.99
C ALA A 87 10.53 19.81 7.11
N LYS A 88 11.55 19.57 7.93
CA LYS A 88 11.96 20.48 9.00
C LYS A 88 12.57 21.70 8.34
N GLN A 89 12.00 22.88 8.56
CA GLN A 89 12.67 24.11 8.16
C GLN A 89 13.90 24.32 9.04
N GLU A 90 14.96 24.82 8.42
CA GLU A 90 16.17 25.20 9.16
C GLU A 90 15.85 26.33 10.13
N SER A 91 16.43 26.29 11.32
CA SER A 91 16.25 27.37 12.29
C SER A 91 16.96 28.64 11.78
N LEU A 92 16.47 29.81 12.22
CA LEU A 92 17.09 31.09 11.87
C LEU A 92 18.56 31.14 12.30
N GLU A 93 18.90 30.52 13.44
CA GLU A 93 20.27 30.39 13.92
C GLU A 93 21.12 29.56 12.96
N ASN A 94 20.61 28.43 12.46
CA ASN A 94 21.35 27.56 11.56
C ASN A 94 21.60 28.23 10.20
N LEU A 95 20.60 28.96 9.68
CA LEU A 95 20.76 29.76 8.47
C LEU A 95 21.85 30.83 8.64
N LYS A 96 21.89 31.49 9.81
CA LYS A 96 22.91 32.50 10.10
C LYS A 96 24.30 31.88 10.20
N ILE A 97 24.42 30.68 10.76
CA ILE A 97 25.67 29.92 10.82
C ILE A 97 26.14 29.54 9.40
N MET A 98 25.25 29.04 8.55
CA MET A 98 25.58 28.73 7.15
C MET A 98 26.08 29.98 6.39
N GLN A 99 25.40 31.12 6.54
CA GLN A 99 25.83 32.37 5.93
C GLN A 99 27.23 32.81 6.38
N LEU A 100 27.53 32.68 7.68
CA LEU A 100 28.86 33.00 8.21
C LEU A 100 29.93 32.04 7.68
N LEU A 101 29.62 30.75 7.55
CA LEU A 101 30.52 29.76 6.97
C LEU A 101 30.83 30.06 5.50
N ASP A 102 29.81 30.34 4.69
CA ASP A 102 29.99 30.70 3.27
C ASP A 102 30.85 31.96 3.12
N GLN A 103 30.61 32.98 3.95
CA GLN A 103 31.43 34.19 3.96
C GLN A 103 32.90 33.89 4.28
N GLN A 104 33.17 33.06 5.29
CA GLN A 104 34.54 32.68 5.63
C GLN A 104 35.22 31.85 4.54
N TYR A 105 34.48 30.93 3.91
CA TYR A 105 35.00 30.12 2.81
C TYR A 105 35.42 30.97 1.60
N LEU A 106 34.58 31.93 1.21
CA LEU A 106 34.89 32.88 0.13
C LEU A 106 36.12 33.73 0.50
N LEU A 107 36.14 34.32 1.70
CA LEU A 107 37.28 35.14 2.15
C LEU A 107 38.59 34.35 2.22
N LYS A 108 38.53 33.07 2.55
CA LYS A 108 39.71 32.21 2.65
C LYS A 108 40.22 31.76 1.27
N SER A 109 39.34 31.50 0.30
CA SER A 109 39.78 31.12 -1.06
C SER A 109 40.52 32.25 -1.79
N PHE A 110 40.16 33.51 -1.53
CA PHE A 110 40.85 34.67 -2.12
C PHE A 110 42.18 35.03 -1.44
N LYS A 111 42.52 34.42 -0.30
CA LYS A 111 43.78 34.69 0.43
C LYS A 111 44.93 33.73 0.08
N TYR A 112 44.66 32.69 -0.71
CA TYR A 112 45.66 31.69 -1.12
C TYR A 112 45.75 31.51 -2.64
N SER A 113 45.22 32.47 -3.42
CA SER A 113 45.42 32.59 -4.87
C SER A 113 46.27 33.82 -5.17
#